data_AF-A0A010QMY3-F1
#
_entry.id   AF-A0A010QMY3-F1
#
_cell.length_a   1.000
_cell.length_b   1.000
_cell.length_c   1.000
_cell.angle_alpha   90.00
_cell.angle_beta   90.00
_cell.angle_gamma   90.00
#
_symmetry.space_group_name_H-M   'P 1'
#
loop_
_entity.id
_entity.type
_entity.pdbx_description
1 polymer ?
#
loop_
_entity_poly.entity_id
_entity_poly.type
_entity_poly.pdbx_seq_one_letter_code
_entity_poly.pdbx_strand_id
1 'polypeptide(L)'
;MAIEHRMSRLSPARNDAYAVEVRARAYQHRLTAIQALNREIENESTRCSDATLAGVIVFLFGDLMGSATEPNWRVHLSGFAALIAMRGGWDAFCQKSPHLKSLVLFCKV
;
A
#
# COMPACT_ATOMS: atom_id res chain seq x y z
N MET A 1 -1.53 -4.42 -11.00
CA MET A 1 -0.08 -4.06 -11.10
C MET A 1 0.66 -4.97 -12.09
N ALA A 2 1.79 -4.54 -12.68
CA ALA A 2 2.51 -5.32 -13.71
C ALA A 2 2.91 -6.75 -13.26
N ILE A 3 3.17 -6.95 -11.96
CA ILE A 3 3.46 -8.26 -11.37
C ILE A 3 2.21 -9.16 -11.32
N GLU A 4 1.04 -8.62 -10.98
CA GLU A 4 -0.24 -9.36 -11.04
C GLU A 4 -0.60 -9.74 -12.46
N HIS A 5 -0.45 -8.82 -13.41
CA HIS A 5 -0.66 -9.12 -14.81
C HIS A 5 0.28 -10.23 -15.29
N ARG A 6 1.55 -10.19 -14.88
CA ARG A 6 2.50 -11.26 -15.18
C ARG A 6 2.06 -12.58 -14.55
N MET A 7 1.67 -12.60 -13.27
CA MET A 7 1.19 -13.82 -12.60
C MET A 7 -0.08 -14.39 -13.24
N SER A 8 -1.03 -13.55 -13.68
CA SER A 8 -2.25 -14.01 -14.35
C SER A 8 -1.96 -14.61 -15.73
N ARG A 9 -0.92 -14.13 -16.43
CA ARG A 9 -0.48 -14.69 -17.71
C ARG A 9 0.33 -15.98 -17.59
N LEU A 10 0.94 -16.23 -16.44
CA LEU A 10 1.81 -17.40 -16.24
C LEU A 10 1.03 -18.69 -15.96
N SER A 11 -0.29 -18.65 -15.74
CA SER A 11 -1.05 -19.83 -15.33
C SER A 11 -2.18 -20.20 -16.29
N PRO A 12 -1.94 -21.13 -17.23
CA PRO A 12 -2.99 -21.99 -17.79
C PRO A 12 -3.16 -23.30 -17.00
N ALA A 13 -2.13 -23.73 -16.23
CA ALA A 13 -2.11 -25.00 -15.53
C ALA A 13 -1.88 -24.81 -14.02
N ARG A 14 -2.64 -25.58 -13.23
CA ARG A 14 -2.85 -25.41 -11.78
C ARG A 14 -1.62 -25.68 -10.89
N ASN A 15 -0.45 -26.04 -11.45
CA ASN A 15 0.77 -26.45 -10.74
C ASN A 15 2.07 -26.03 -11.47
N ASP A 16 2.20 -24.76 -11.83
CA ASP A 16 3.46 -24.24 -12.40
C ASP A 16 4.44 -23.82 -11.29
N ALA A 17 5.56 -24.55 -11.15
CA ALA A 17 6.63 -24.24 -10.21
C ALA A 17 7.20 -22.83 -10.42
N TYR A 18 7.19 -22.33 -11.66
CA TYR A 18 7.61 -20.97 -11.97
C TYR A 18 6.62 -19.93 -11.41
N ALA A 19 5.32 -20.19 -11.48
CA ALA A 19 4.31 -19.32 -10.87
C ALA A 19 4.44 -19.27 -9.33
N VAL A 20 4.82 -20.38 -8.70
CA VAL A 20 5.11 -20.43 -7.25
C VAL A 20 6.32 -19.56 -6.91
N GLU A 21 7.41 -19.67 -7.67
CA GLU A 21 8.61 -18.86 -7.46
C GLU A 21 8.34 -17.36 -7.64
N VAL A 22 7.63 -16.98 -8.70
CA VAL A 22 7.27 -15.58 -8.97
C VAL A 22 6.41 -15.02 -7.84
N ARG A 23 5.46 -15.80 -7.32
CA ARG A 23 4.64 -15.41 -6.17
C ARG A 23 5.49 -15.23 -4.92
N ALA A 24 6.41 -16.16 -4.63
CA ALA A 24 7.30 -16.07 -3.48
C ALA A 24 8.18 -14.80 -3.52
N ARG A 25 8.75 -14.47 -4.68
CA ARG A 25 9.51 -13.22 -4.87
C ARG A 25 8.63 -11.99 -4.67
N ALA A 26 7.41 -11.99 -5.19
CA ALA A 26 6.46 -10.90 -4.98
C ALA A 26 6.13 -10.69 -3.49
N TYR A 27 5.90 -11.78 -2.74
CA TYR A 27 5.71 -11.72 -1.29
C TYR A 27 6.94 -11.16 -0.57
N GLN A 28 8.14 -11.57 -0.96
CA GLN A 28 9.38 -11.08 -0.35
C GLN A 28 9.55 -9.57 -0.56
N HIS A 29 9.36 -9.07 -1.78
CA HIS A 29 9.42 -7.62 -2.04
C HIS A 29 8.36 -6.84 -1.26
N ARG A 30 7.12 -7.37 -1.19
CA ARG A 30 6.05 -6.78 -0.38
C ARG A 30 6.46 -6.69 1.08
N LEU A 31 6.98 -7.78 1.66
CA LEU A 31 7.40 -7.84 3.05
C LEU A 31 8.52 -6.83 3.34
N THR A 32 9.54 -6.76 2.50
CA THR A 32 10.64 -5.79 2.65
C THR A 32 10.11 -4.35 2.61
N ALA A 33 9.19 -4.04 1.71
CA ALA A 33 8.60 -2.72 1.60
C ALA A 33 7.71 -2.37 2.81
N ILE A 34 6.94 -3.33 3.34
CA ILE A 34 6.15 -3.15 4.58
C ILE A 34 7.08 -2.90 5.77
N GLN A 35 8.16 -3.67 5.90
CA GLN A 35 9.14 -3.48 6.97
C GLN A 35 9.81 -2.10 6.90
N ALA A 36 10.17 -1.65 5.72
CA ALA A 36 10.71 -0.31 5.53
C ALA A 36 9.68 0.77 5.92
N LEU A 37 8.43 0.61 5.47
CA LEU A 37 7.36 1.55 5.81
C LEU A 37 7.05 1.57 7.31
N ASN A 38 7.10 0.43 8.00
CA ASN A 38 6.90 0.36 9.44
C ASN A 38 7.98 1.15 10.19
N ARG A 39 9.24 1.11 9.74
CA ARG A 39 10.31 1.93 10.35
C ARG A 39 10.03 3.43 10.22
N GLU A 40 9.47 3.85 9.08
CA GLU A 40 9.05 5.24 8.89
C GLU A 40 7.85 5.61 9.78
N ILE A 41 6.92 4.68 10.02
CA ILE A 41 5.76 4.91 10.90
C ILE A 41 6.18 4.96 12.38
N GLU A 42 7.13 4.14 12.79
CA GLU A 42 7.65 4.11 14.16
C GLU A 42 8.36 5.43 14.52
N ASN A 43 9.09 6.01 13.57
CA ASN A 43 9.81 7.27 13.76
C ASN A 43 8.87 8.50 13.76
N GLU A 44 8.81 9.23 14.87
CA GLU A 44 7.94 10.40 15.04
C GLU A 44 8.17 11.51 14.01
N SER A 45 9.43 11.68 13.57
CA SER A 45 9.78 12.71 12.57
C SER A 45 9.29 12.37 11.16
N THR A 46 9.10 11.08 10.84
CA THR A 46 8.75 10.65 9.49
C THR A 46 7.36 10.00 9.37
N ARG A 47 6.71 9.61 10.48
CA ARG A 47 5.43 8.89 10.46
C ARG A 47 4.29 9.58 9.72
N CYS A 48 4.27 10.90 9.76
CA CYS A 48 3.24 11.73 9.12
C CYS A 48 3.77 12.42 7.85
N SER A 49 4.96 12.04 7.35
CA SER A 49 5.52 12.62 6.14
C SER A 49 4.68 12.27 4.90
N ASP A 50 4.80 13.07 3.85
CA ASP A 50 4.15 12.78 2.56
C ASP A 50 4.57 11.43 1.99
N ALA A 51 5.85 11.07 2.13
CA ALA A 51 6.38 9.80 1.66
C ALA A 51 5.73 8.61 2.39
N THR A 52 5.63 8.69 3.72
CA THR A 52 5.00 7.62 4.53
C THR A 52 3.52 7.47 4.20
N LEU A 53 2.78 8.57 4.12
CA LEU A 53 1.37 8.56 3.74
C LEU A 53 1.16 7.98 2.34
N ALA A 54 1.95 8.41 1.36
CA ALA A 54 1.91 7.86 0.00
C ALA A 54 2.23 6.36 -0.01
N GLY A 55 3.20 5.92 0.78
CA GLY A 55 3.54 4.50 0.93
C GLY A 55 2.37 3.65 1.43
N VAL A 56 1.67 4.10 2.48
CA VAL A 56 0.47 3.40 2.99
C VAL A 56 -0.62 3.33 1.92
N ILE A 57 -0.83 4.42 1.18
CA ILE A 57 -1.80 4.47 0.07
C ILE A 57 -1.44 3.49 -1.05
N VAL A 58 -0.16 3.34 -1.40
CA VAL A 58 0.29 2.38 -2.43
C VAL A 58 -0.10 0.95 -2.03
N PHE A 59 0.06 0.57 -0.76
CA PHE A 59 -0.39 -0.74 -0.29
C PHE A 59 -1.91 -0.86 -0.26
N LEU A 60 -2.63 0.18 0.14
CA LEU A 60 -4.09 0.21 0.11
C LEU A 60 -4.62 -0.04 -1.31
N PHE A 61 -4.12 0.71 -2.30
CA PHE A 61 -4.55 0.53 -3.70
C PHE A 61 -4.07 -0.80 -4.28
N GLY A 62 -2.86 -1.25 -3.93
CA GLY A 62 -2.39 -2.58 -4.31
C GLY A 62 -3.36 -3.68 -3.86
N ASP A 63 -3.87 -3.59 -2.64
CA ASP A 63 -4.84 -4.56 -2.11
C ASP A 63 -6.24 -4.42 -2.72
N LEU A 64 -6.68 -3.19 -3.02
CA LEU A 64 -7.99 -2.93 -3.64
C LEU A 64 -8.04 -3.34 -5.13
N MET A 65 -6.95 -3.18 -5.87
CA MET A 65 -6.92 -3.44 -7.32
C MET A 65 -6.70 -4.91 -7.70
N GLY A 66 -6.75 -5.84 -6.74
CA GLY A 66 -6.60 -7.27 -6.97
C GLY A 66 -5.18 -7.76 -6.74
N SER A 67 -4.72 -7.63 -5.50
CA SER A 67 -3.46 -8.20 -5.04
C SER A 67 -3.44 -9.73 -5.19
N ALA A 68 -2.28 -10.29 -5.52
CA ALA A 68 -2.03 -11.74 -5.46
C ALA A 68 -1.86 -12.27 -4.02
N THR A 69 -1.91 -11.37 -3.04
CA THR A 69 -1.85 -11.67 -1.61
C THR A 69 -3.20 -11.41 -0.95
N GLU A 70 -3.40 -11.96 0.24
CA GLU A 70 -4.63 -11.76 1.02
C GLU A 70 -4.94 -10.25 1.19
N PRO A 71 -6.21 -9.84 0.95
CA PRO A 71 -6.58 -8.43 0.97
C PRO A 71 -6.58 -7.87 2.39
N ASN A 72 -5.57 -7.08 2.73
CA ASN A 72 -5.46 -6.38 4.01
C ASN A 72 -5.83 -4.89 3.88
N TRP A 73 -6.58 -4.52 2.84
CA TRP A 73 -6.94 -3.13 2.54
C TRP A 73 -7.60 -2.41 3.72
N ARG A 74 -8.39 -3.12 4.56
CA ARG A 74 -9.00 -2.53 5.76
C ARG A 74 -7.95 -2.07 6.77
N VAL A 75 -6.89 -2.86 6.96
CA VAL A 75 -5.79 -2.51 7.87
C VAL A 75 -5.05 -1.28 7.35
N HIS A 76 -4.75 -1.25 6.05
CA HIS A 76 -4.10 -0.10 5.42
C HIS A 76 -4.97 1.16 5.47
N LEU A 77 -6.29 1.05 5.24
CA LEU A 77 -7.23 2.17 5.34
C LEU A 77 -7.33 2.71 6.78
N SER A 78 -7.49 1.83 7.77
CA SER A 78 -7.54 2.24 9.18
C SER A 78 -6.23 2.90 9.64
N GLY A 79 -5.08 2.32 9.25
CA GLY A 79 -3.78 2.90 9.53
C GLY A 79 -3.61 4.28 8.88
N PHE A 80 -4.02 4.41 7.62
CA PHE A 80 -3.98 5.69 6.91
C PHE A 80 -4.85 6.76 7.60
N ALA A 81 -6.08 6.42 7.98
CA ALA A 81 -6.96 7.33 8.71
C ALA A 81 -6.35 7.79 10.05
N ALA A 82 -5.68 6.90 10.78
CA ALA A 82 -4.98 7.24 12.02
C ALA A 82 -3.80 8.20 11.77
N LEU A 83 -3.00 7.96 10.72
CA LEU A 83 -1.91 8.87 10.35
C LEU A 83 -2.44 10.25 9.92
N ILE A 84 -3.57 10.31 9.21
CA ILE A 84 -4.23 11.57 8.85
C ILE A 84 -4.70 12.31 10.10
N ALA A 85 -5.31 11.62 11.06
CA ALA A 85 -5.70 12.22 12.33
C ALA A 85 -4.49 12.83 13.05
N MET A 86 -3.37 12.10 13.12
CA MET A 86 -2.11 12.61 13.71
C MET A 86 -1.52 13.81 12.96
N ARG A 87 -1.75 13.92 11.64
CA ARG A 87 -1.26 15.05 10.83
C ARG A 87 -2.09 16.34 10.99
N GLY A 88 -3.21 16.25 11.72
CA GLY A 88 -4.15 17.34 11.97
C GLY A 88 -5.48 17.20 11.21
N GLY A 89 -5.80 15.99 10.72
CA GLY A 89 -7.04 15.70 10.00
C GLY A 89 -6.97 15.96 8.49
N TRP A 90 -8.09 15.70 7.81
CA TRP A 90 -8.20 15.76 6.35
C TRP A 90 -7.96 17.14 5.77
N ASP A 91 -8.43 18.20 6.42
CA ASP A 91 -8.23 19.57 5.96
C ASP A 91 -6.75 19.96 6.04
N ALA A 92 -6.09 19.66 7.16
CA ALA A 92 -4.67 19.88 7.32
C ALA A 92 -3.84 19.07 6.31
N PHE A 93 -4.24 17.83 6.02
CA PHE A 93 -3.62 17.03 4.96
C PHE A 93 -3.77 17.71 3.59
N CYS A 94 -4.98 18.12 3.21
CA CYS A 94 -5.22 18.75 1.90
C CYS A 94 -4.47 20.08 1.75
N GLN A 95 -4.28 20.83 2.83
CA GLN A 95 -3.52 22.09 2.84
C GLN A 95 -2.01 21.85 2.80
N LYS A 96 -1.49 20.92 3.61
CA LYS A 96 -0.05 20.63 3.72
C LYS A 96 0.48 19.80 2.54
N SER A 97 -0.38 19.00 1.91
CA SER A 97 -0.02 18.01 0.89
C SER A 97 -0.90 18.14 -0.37
N PRO A 98 -0.96 19.31 -1.02
CA PRO A 98 -1.84 19.52 -2.17
C PRO A 98 -1.54 18.56 -3.32
N HIS A 99 -0.27 18.14 -3.46
CA HIS A 99 0.18 17.17 -4.46
C HIS A 99 -0.30 15.72 -4.21
N LEU A 100 -0.74 15.39 -2.99
CA LEU A 100 -1.31 14.08 -2.64
C LEU A 100 -2.84 14.08 -2.65
N LYS A 101 -3.48 15.22 -2.91
CA LYS A 101 -4.95 15.35 -2.85
C LYS A 101 -5.67 14.37 -3.78
N SER A 102 -5.09 14.07 -4.94
CA SER A 102 -5.64 13.10 -5.90
C SER A 102 -5.73 11.67 -5.32
N LEU A 103 -4.86 11.32 -4.38
CA LEU A 103 -4.79 10.00 -3.78
C LEU A 103 -5.94 9.72 -2.81
N VAL A 104 -6.57 10.77 -2.28
CA VAL A 104 -7.63 10.66 -1.25
C VAL A 104 -9.01 11.03 -1.76
N LEU A 105 -9.17 11.26 -3.07
CA LEU A 105 -10.46 11.60 -3.68
C LEU A 105 -11.55 10.55 -3.39
N PHE A 106 -11.14 9.29 -3.27
CA PHE A 106 -12.03 8.15 -2.99
C PHE A 106 -12.07 7.76 -1.50
N CYS A 107 -11.33 8.45 -0.63
CA CYS A 107 -11.28 8.18 0.81
C CYS A 107 -12.28 9.02 1.63
N LYS A 108 -13.09 9.86 0.97
CA LYS A 108 -14.26 10.49 1.62
C LYS A 108 -15.30 9.41 1.91
N VAL A 109 -15.29 8.91 3.14
CA VAL A 109 -16.44 8.24 3.77
C VAL A 109 -17.29 9.30 4.43
#